data_AF-A0AAE1QG33-F1
#
_entry.id   AF-A0AAE1QG33-F1
#
_cell.length_a   1.000
_cell.length_b   1.000
_cell.length_c   1.000
_cell.angle_alpha   90.00
_cell.angle_beta   90.00
_cell.angle_gamma   90.00
#
_symmetry.space_group_name_H-M   'P 1'
#
loop_
_entity.id
_entity.type
_entity.pdbx_description
1 polymer ?
#
loop_
_entity_poly.entity_id
_entity_poly.type
_entity_poly.pdbx_seq_one_letter_code
_entity_poly.pdbx_strand_id
1 'polypeptide(L)'
;MRGLGFKGKRNKTLKCAARVHQRGQHFCPTETQHNHPSAPDALTSAKVRATLKESLTSHQFTAGSALVTDAVHKHVTVGAPCPSLPTQSAMIRVANRRRQGIRPKHPTDLNFDLKMDAIPEDFLQADITVGPRRHLLYSSPHQLKLLAAAKTWYMDGTFRLVKAPFTQLYSIHAFIRSEHSTKQFPLAFIIMSGKKEADYKAVLKVLLDIIPEPSVSKVVLDFEAAVWKAVKQVLPHVIIQGCAFHFSQAIWRKIQELGLQQAYNRKQGTYMYCRRLMALAFLPSNFIISQFEAIRDATPSNSPLQPLLEYFYCQWIQNPIFDVSSWCELTMGVR
;
A
#
# COMPACT_ATOMS: atom_id res chain seq x y z
N MET A 1 -11.81 -55.54 21.75
CA MET A 1 -11.35 -54.18 21.34
C MET A 1 -12.41 -53.55 20.45
N ARG A 2 -12.94 -52.37 20.79
CA ARG A 2 -13.88 -51.64 19.92
C ARG A 2 -13.09 -51.05 18.74
N GLY A 3 -13.28 -51.58 17.54
CA GLY A 3 -12.63 -51.05 16.33
C GLY A 3 -13.14 -49.64 15.98
N LEU A 4 -12.27 -48.80 15.41
CA LEU A 4 -12.64 -47.50 14.87
C LEU A 4 -13.48 -47.69 13.59
N GLY A 5 -14.65 -47.04 13.54
CA GLY A 5 -15.55 -47.06 12.40
C GLY A 5 -15.45 -45.78 11.59
N PHE A 6 -15.09 -45.90 10.31
CA PHE A 6 -15.01 -44.79 9.35
C PHE A 6 -16.28 -44.76 8.49
N LYS A 7 -16.87 -43.57 8.31
CA LYS A 7 -18.10 -43.37 7.51
C LYS A 7 -17.76 -42.81 6.13
N GLY A 8 -18.53 -43.20 5.12
CA GLY A 8 -18.45 -42.65 3.76
C GLY A 8 -18.77 -41.16 3.68
N LYS A 9 -18.41 -40.52 2.56
CA LYS A 9 -18.52 -39.07 2.34
C LYS A 9 -19.97 -38.59 2.42
N ARG A 10 -20.21 -37.49 3.15
CA ARG A 10 -21.52 -36.82 3.24
C ARG A 10 -21.37 -35.32 2.99
N ASN A 11 -22.15 -34.78 2.05
CA ASN A 11 -22.30 -33.34 1.80
C ASN A 11 -23.76 -33.04 1.39
N LYS A 12 -24.06 -31.81 0.94
CA LYS A 12 -25.43 -31.39 0.57
C LYS A 12 -26.04 -32.19 -0.59
N THR A 13 -25.23 -32.74 -1.48
CA THR A 13 -25.68 -33.41 -2.72
C THR A 13 -25.36 -34.90 -2.78
N LEU A 14 -24.50 -35.40 -1.87
CA LEU A 14 -24.04 -36.79 -1.82
C LEU A 14 -24.09 -37.31 -0.38
N LYS A 15 -24.80 -38.42 -0.17
CA LYS A 15 -24.80 -39.16 1.11
C LYS A 15 -24.32 -40.60 0.86
N CYS A 16 -23.10 -40.90 1.28
CA CYS A 16 -22.57 -42.26 1.26
C CYS A 16 -22.92 -43.01 2.54
N ALA A 17 -23.46 -44.22 2.40
CA ALA A 17 -23.81 -45.09 3.53
C ALA A 17 -22.71 -46.12 3.86
N ALA A 18 -21.71 -46.28 2.97
CA ALA A 18 -20.58 -47.19 3.16
C ALA A 18 -19.82 -46.92 4.46
N ARG A 19 -19.33 -48.00 5.10
CA ARG A 19 -18.51 -47.95 6.31
C ARG A 19 -17.30 -48.84 6.18
N VAL A 20 -16.23 -48.49 6.90
CA VAL A 20 -15.03 -49.31 7.02
C VAL A 20 -14.71 -49.46 8.50
N HIS A 21 -14.50 -50.70 8.94
CA HIS A 21 -14.11 -51.02 10.31
C HIS A 21 -12.63 -51.38 10.36
N GLN A 22 -11.88 -50.75 11.25
CA GLN A 22 -10.48 -51.14 11.49
C GLN A 22 -10.40 -52.21 12.58
N ARG A 23 -9.75 -53.34 12.26
CA ARG A 23 -9.38 -54.41 13.20
C ARG A 23 -7.86 -54.60 13.16
N GLY A 24 -7.16 -54.08 14.15
CA GLY A 24 -5.69 -54.05 14.14
C GLY A 24 -5.17 -53.17 12.98
N GLN A 25 -4.36 -53.75 12.10
CA GLN A 25 -3.86 -53.09 10.88
C GLN A 25 -4.76 -53.30 9.65
N HIS A 26 -5.83 -54.10 9.76
CA HIS A 26 -6.71 -54.42 8.65
C HIS A 26 -7.94 -53.51 8.62
N PHE A 27 -8.30 -53.06 7.42
CA PHE A 27 -9.50 -52.27 7.15
C PHE A 27 -10.54 -53.14 6.44
N CYS A 28 -11.66 -53.41 7.12
CA CYS A 28 -12.74 -54.27 6.64
C CYS A 28 -13.94 -53.40 6.19
N PRO A 29 -14.23 -53.30 4.89
CA PRO A 29 -15.41 -52.59 4.40
C PRO A 29 -16.70 -53.35 4.73
N THR A 30 -17.79 -52.61 4.94
CA THR A 30 -19.15 -53.19 5.00
C THR A 30 -19.67 -53.51 3.60
N GLU A 31 -20.69 -54.37 3.49
CA GLU A 31 -21.32 -54.75 2.22
C GLU A 31 -21.83 -53.56 1.38
N THR A 32 -22.14 -52.43 2.04
CA THR A 32 -22.58 -51.21 1.35
C THR A 32 -21.44 -50.58 0.55
N GLN A 33 -21.56 -50.59 -0.78
CA GLN A 33 -20.60 -49.97 -1.70
C GLN A 33 -20.60 -48.44 -1.64
N HIS A 34 -19.46 -47.84 -2.00
CA HIS A 34 -19.34 -46.38 -2.13
C HIS A 34 -20.09 -45.89 -3.37
N ASN A 35 -20.83 -44.78 -3.22
CA ASN A 35 -21.51 -44.07 -4.32
C ASN A 35 -20.70 -42.85 -4.80
N HIS A 36 -19.39 -42.86 -4.59
CA HIS A 36 -18.49 -41.79 -4.98
C HIS A 36 -17.11 -42.35 -5.31
N PRO A 37 -16.35 -41.69 -6.19
CA PRO A 37 -14.96 -42.05 -6.46
C PRO A 37 -14.09 -41.89 -5.20
N SER A 38 -12.95 -42.58 -5.19
CA SER A 38 -11.91 -42.40 -4.18
C SER A 38 -11.33 -40.98 -4.28
N ALA A 39 -10.91 -40.45 -3.13
CA ALA A 39 -10.26 -39.14 -3.05
C ALA A 39 -8.81 -39.37 -2.59
N PRO A 40 -7.87 -39.69 -3.50
CA PRO A 40 -6.52 -40.15 -3.16
C PRO A 40 -5.78 -39.12 -2.29
N ASP A 41 -6.00 -37.82 -2.52
CA ASP A 41 -5.33 -36.75 -1.77
C ASP A 41 -6.14 -36.24 -0.57
N ALA A 42 -7.18 -36.96 -0.14
CA ALA A 42 -8.01 -36.54 0.99
C ALA A 42 -7.20 -36.47 2.30
N LEU A 43 -6.22 -37.37 2.48
CA LEU A 43 -5.31 -37.37 3.62
C LEU A 43 -4.42 -36.11 3.61
N THR A 44 -3.82 -35.78 2.46
CA THR A 44 -3.01 -34.58 2.27
C THR A 44 -3.83 -33.31 2.53
N SER A 45 -5.03 -33.23 1.96
CA SER A 45 -5.98 -32.11 2.19
C SER A 45 -6.38 -32.00 3.66
N ALA A 46 -6.53 -33.12 4.38
CA ALA A 46 -6.77 -33.11 5.82
C ALA A 46 -5.56 -32.60 6.63
N LYS A 47 -4.34 -33.03 6.29
CA LYS A 47 -3.10 -32.56 6.92
C LYS A 47 -2.86 -31.07 6.73
N VAL A 48 -3.07 -30.55 5.52
CA VAL A 48 -3.01 -29.10 5.23
C VAL A 48 -4.01 -28.34 6.09
N ARG A 49 -5.26 -28.80 6.17
CA ARG A 49 -6.30 -28.15 6.99
C ARG A 49 -6.00 -28.20 8.48
N ALA A 50 -5.45 -29.31 8.98
CA ALA A 50 -5.06 -29.46 10.38
C ALA A 50 -3.94 -28.46 10.75
N THR A 51 -2.88 -28.43 9.93
CA THR A 51 -1.76 -27.49 10.09
C THR A 51 -2.24 -26.05 10.03
N LEU A 52 -3.03 -25.71 9.01
CA LEU A 52 -3.60 -24.37 8.90
C LEU A 52 -4.44 -24.01 10.13
N LYS A 53 -5.25 -24.94 10.66
CA LYS A 53 -6.06 -24.68 11.87
C LYS A 53 -5.18 -24.35 13.08
N GLU A 54 -4.08 -25.09 13.27
CA GLU A 54 -3.12 -24.89 14.35
C GLU A 54 -2.37 -23.55 14.19
N SER A 55 -1.83 -23.27 13.00
CA SER A 55 -1.13 -22.01 12.72
C SER A 55 -2.05 -20.78 12.87
N LEU A 56 -3.34 -20.92 12.57
CA LEU A 56 -4.32 -19.83 12.75
C LEU A 56 -4.56 -19.47 14.22
N THR A 57 -4.35 -20.41 15.14
CA THR A 57 -4.45 -20.17 16.58
C THR A 57 -3.17 -19.59 17.18
N SER A 58 -2.00 -20.04 16.71
CA SER A 58 -0.70 -19.59 17.24
C SER A 58 -0.19 -18.28 16.62
N HIS A 59 -0.60 -17.94 15.39
CA HIS A 59 -0.08 -16.78 14.66
C HIS A 59 -1.19 -15.79 14.29
N GLN A 60 -1.76 -15.14 15.32
CA GLN A 60 -2.94 -14.28 15.19
C GLN A 60 -2.77 -13.09 14.24
N PHE A 61 -1.54 -12.62 13.97
CA PHE A 61 -1.24 -11.44 13.16
C PHE A 61 -0.59 -11.72 11.79
N THR A 62 -0.04 -12.91 11.54
CA THR A 62 0.57 -13.28 10.25
C THR A 62 -0.45 -13.25 9.10
N ALA A 63 -0.08 -12.81 7.90
CA ALA A 63 -1.01 -12.74 6.78
C ALA A 63 -1.68 -14.11 6.49
N GLY A 64 -3.00 -14.13 6.28
CA GLY A 64 -3.73 -15.38 6.01
C GLY A 64 -3.23 -16.10 4.75
N SER A 65 -2.76 -15.34 3.76
CA SER A 65 -2.07 -15.88 2.58
C SER A 65 -0.78 -16.60 2.95
N ALA A 66 0.08 -16.00 3.77
CA ALA A 66 1.33 -16.61 4.20
C ALA A 66 1.11 -17.92 4.96
N LEU A 67 0.15 -17.95 5.90
CA LEU A 67 -0.21 -19.17 6.64
C LEU A 67 -0.75 -20.28 5.73
N VAL A 68 -1.54 -19.92 4.72
CA VAL A 68 -2.04 -20.89 3.74
C VAL A 68 -0.91 -21.41 2.86
N THR A 69 -0.03 -20.54 2.38
CA THR A 69 1.14 -20.95 1.58
C THR A 69 2.04 -21.90 2.37
N ASP A 70 2.35 -21.58 3.62
CA ASP A 70 3.17 -22.42 4.50
C ASP A 70 2.52 -23.79 4.74
N ALA A 71 1.23 -23.82 5.10
CA ALA A 71 0.50 -25.07 5.32
C ALA A 71 0.41 -25.94 4.05
N VAL A 72 0.34 -25.33 2.87
CA VAL A 72 0.36 -26.05 1.58
C VAL A 72 1.75 -26.60 1.30
N HIS A 73 2.79 -25.77 1.36
CA HIS A 73 4.18 -26.17 1.12
C HIS A 73 4.64 -27.30 2.04
N LYS A 74 4.15 -27.35 3.29
CA LYS A 74 4.51 -28.39 4.25
C LYS A 74 4.01 -29.80 3.88
N HIS A 75 2.92 -29.91 3.12
CA HIS A 75 2.26 -31.20 2.87
C HIS A 75 2.03 -31.52 1.40
N VAL A 76 2.16 -30.54 0.50
CA VAL A 76 1.95 -30.70 -0.94
C VAL A 76 3.28 -30.48 -1.65
N THR A 77 3.73 -31.49 -2.39
CA THR A 77 4.92 -31.39 -3.24
C THR A 77 4.69 -30.35 -4.33
N VAL A 78 5.70 -29.49 -4.55
CA VAL A 78 5.66 -28.46 -5.60
C VAL A 78 5.39 -29.12 -6.96
N GLY A 79 4.37 -28.64 -7.67
CA GLY A 79 3.97 -29.15 -8.98
C GLY A 79 3.06 -30.39 -8.97
N ALA A 80 2.78 -31.01 -7.82
CA ALA A 80 1.85 -32.13 -7.74
C ALA A 80 0.39 -31.65 -7.65
N PRO A 81 -0.53 -32.13 -8.52
CA PRO A 81 -1.94 -31.79 -8.42
C PRO A 81 -2.54 -32.40 -7.15
N CYS A 82 -3.32 -31.61 -6.40
CA CYS A 82 -4.08 -32.08 -5.23
C CYS A 82 -5.55 -31.65 -5.38
N PRO A 83 -6.36 -32.34 -6.21
CA PRO A 83 -7.73 -31.93 -6.54
C PRO A 83 -8.69 -31.92 -5.34
N SER A 84 -8.33 -32.63 -4.27
CA SER A 84 -9.09 -32.67 -3.01
C SER A 84 -8.84 -31.45 -2.11
N LEU A 85 -7.89 -30.59 -2.46
CA LEU A 85 -7.58 -29.36 -1.73
C LEU A 85 -8.45 -28.20 -2.24
N PRO A 86 -9.09 -27.42 -1.35
CA PRO A 86 -9.76 -26.20 -1.76
C PRO A 86 -8.77 -25.22 -2.42
N THR A 87 -9.27 -24.33 -3.27
CA THR A 87 -8.41 -23.28 -3.86
C THR A 87 -7.77 -22.41 -2.77
N GLN A 88 -6.58 -21.88 -3.05
CA GLN A 88 -5.85 -21.02 -2.10
C GLN A 88 -6.71 -19.84 -1.65
N SER A 89 -7.43 -19.19 -2.57
CA SER A 89 -8.37 -18.10 -2.26
C SER A 89 -9.52 -18.54 -1.33
N ALA A 90 -10.04 -19.76 -1.48
CA ALA A 90 -11.05 -20.29 -0.56
C ALA A 90 -10.46 -20.54 0.84
N MET A 91 -9.26 -21.11 0.92
CA MET A 91 -8.57 -21.32 2.19
C MET A 91 -8.25 -20.00 2.90
N ILE A 92 -7.77 -18.98 2.17
CA ILE A 92 -7.52 -17.64 2.69
C ILE A 92 -8.80 -17.02 3.26
N ARG A 93 -9.94 -17.14 2.56
CA ARG A 93 -11.23 -16.64 3.06
C ARG A 93 -11.66 -17.34 4.36
N VAL A 94 -11.53 -18.66 4.44
CA VAL A 94 -11.86 -19.42 5.65
C VAL A 94 -10.92 -19.05 6.81
N ALA A 95 -9.63 -18.93 6.54
CA ALA A 95 -8.63 -18.49 7.50
C ALA A 95 -8.96 -17.10 8.06
N ASN A 96 -9.24 -16.14 7.18
CA ASN A 96 -9.58 -14.77 7.57
C ASN A 96 -10.91 -14.73 8.36
N ARG A 97 -11.94 -15.48 7.95
CA ARG A 97 -13.22 -15.55 8.68
C ARG A 97 -13.05 -16.12 10.09
N ARG A 98 -12.27 -17.19 10.26
CA ARG A 98 -11.99 -17.74 11.60
C ARG A 98 -11.26 -16.74 12.48
N ARG A 99 -10.29 -16.02 11.90
CA ARG A 99 -9.51 -15.02 12.64
C ARG A 99 -10.28 -13.76 12.99
N GLN A 100 -11.35 -13.42 12.26
CA GLN A 100 -12.21 -12.29 12.62
C GLN A 100 -12.80 -12.42 14.02
N GLY A 101 -13.13 -13.63 14.47
CA GLY A 101 -13.64 -13.86 15.83
C GLY A 101 -12.58 -13.80 16.93
N ILE A 102 -11.31 -13.92 16.58
CA ILE A 102 -10.18 -13.95 17.53
C ILE A 102 -9.53 -12.57 17.63
N ARG A 103 -9.45 -11.83 16.51
CA ARG A 103 -8.82 -10.52 16.46
C ARG A 103 -9.59 -9.51 17.33
N PRO A 104 -8.88 -8.60 18.02
CA PRO A 104 -9.53 -7.47 18.68
C PRO A 104 -10.43 -6.71 17.70
N LYS A 105 -11.54 -6.17 18.21
CA LYS A 105 -12.37 -5.26 17.43
C LYS A 105 -11.52 -4.06 17.01
N HIS A 106 -11.80 -3.53 15.83
CA HIS A 106 -11.17 -2.28 15.40
C HIS A 106 -11.56 -1.16 16.38
N PRO A 107 -10.62 -0.25 16.73
CA PRO A 107 -10.94 0.90 17.55
C PRO A 107 -11.98 1.78 16.85
N THR A 108 -12.90 2.35 17.62
CA THR A 108 -13.98 3.23 17.14
C THR A 108 -13.61 4.70 17.20
N ASP A 109 -12.67 5.05 18.07
CA ASP A 109 -12.15 6.39 18.31
C ASP A 109 -10.65 6.31 18.63
N LEU A 110 -10.00 7.46 18.86
CA LEU A 110 -8.56 7.56 19.06
C LEU A 110 -8.10 7.23 20.49
N ASN A 111 -9.02 7.03 21.42
CA ASN A 111 -8.77 6.72 22.84
C ASN A 111 -8.74 5.20 23.04
N PHE A 112 -7.68 4.56 22.56
CA PHE A 112 -7.45 3.13 22.74
C PHE A 112 -6.00 2.85 23.16
N ASP A 113 -5.80 1.76 23.89
CA ASP A 113 -4.45 1.32 24.25
C ASP A 113 -3.82 0.47 23.15
N LEU A 114 -2.52 0.68 22.95
CA LEU A 114 -1.73 -0.15 22.05
C LEU A 114 -1.37 -1.46 22.75
N LYS A 115 -1.65 -2.57 22.06
CA LYS A 115 -1.17 -3.90 22.46
C LYS A 115 0.30 -4.02 22.09
N MET A 116 1.18 -3.57 22.98
CA MET A 116 2.62 -3.52 22.75
C MET A 116 3.23 -4.91 22.48
N ASP A 117 2.66 -5.96 23.07
CA ASP A 117 3.00 -7.37 22.81
C ASP A 117 2.75 -7.83 21.36
N ALA A 118 1.88 -7.12 20.63
CA ALA A 118 1.57 -7.39 19.24
C ALA A 118 2.40 -6.56 18.25
N ILE A 119 3.20 -5.62 18.74
CA ILE A 119 4.08 -4.77 17.93
C ILE A 119 5.51 -5.31 18.09
N PRO A 120 6.29 -5.49 17.01
CA PRO A 120 7.68 -5.88 17.14
C PRO A 120 8.44 -4.90 18.03
N GLU A 121 9.36 -5.43 18.83
CA GLU A 121 10.25 -4.64 19.68
C GLU A 121 10.97 -3.57 18.84
N ASP A 122 11.13 -2.38 19.41
CA ASP A 122 11.72 -1.21 18.76
C ASP A 122 11.09 -0.81 17.41
N PHE A 123 9.85 -1.21 17.13
CA PHE A 123 9.17 -0.80 15.90
C PHE A 123 8.25 0.40 16.06
N LEU A 124 7.52 0.51 17.17
CA LEU A 124 6.80 1.73 17.52
C LEU A 124 7.80 2.74 18.07
N GLN A 125 7.95 3.87 17.38
CA GLN A 125 8.91 4.91 17.77
C GLN A 125 8.24 6.05 18.54
N ALA A 126 6.99 6.40 18.20
CA ALA A 126 6.27 7.44 18.91
C ALA A 126 4.75 7.33 18.78
N ASP A 127 4.06 7.79 19.82
CA ASP A 127 2.63 8.03 19.88
C ASP A 127 2.38 9.54 20.08
N ILE A 128 1.96 10.22 19.02
CA ILE A 128 2.03 11.67 18.88
C ILE A 128 0.61 12.24 18.90
N THR A 129 0.34 13.15 19.84
CA THR A 129 -0.98 13.80 19.96
C THR A 129 -0.92 15.26 19.53
N VAL A 130 -1.87 15.68 18.68
CA VAL A 130 -2.04 17.06 18.19
C VAL A 130 -3.50 17.50 18.37
N GLY A 131 -3.80 18.08 19.54
CA GLY A 131 -5.18 18.34 19.96
C GLY A 131 -5.94 17.01 20.10
N PRO A 132 -7.11 16.81 19.47
CA PRO A 132 -7.85 15.56 19.54
C PRO A 132 -7.33 14.48 18.57
N ARG A 133 -6.24 14.74 17.84
CA ARG A 133 -5.69 13.83 16.82
C ARG A 133 -4.49 13.10 17.36
N ARG A 134 -4.29 11.88 16.86
CA ARG A 134 -3.26 10.94 17.30
C ARG A 134 -2.60 10.34 16.07
N HIS A 135 -1.28 10.27 16.10
CA HIS A 135 -0.45 9.77 15.01
C HIS A 135 0.55 8.77 15.56
N LEU A 136 0.69 7.62 14.92
CA LEU A 136 1.55 6.53 15.37
C LEU A 136 2.70 6.36 14.39
N LEU A 137 3.93 6.63 14.85
CA LEU A 137 5.15 6.53 14.05
C LEU A 137 5.80 5.17 14.28
N TYR A 138 6.02 4.44 13.21
CA TYR A 138 6.68 3.14 13.18
C TYR A 138 7.90 3.15 12.26
N SER A 139 9.00 2.59 12.75
CA SER A 139 10.23 2.35 12.00
C SER A 139 11.12 1.43 12.83
N SER A 140 11.86 0.53 12.20
CA SER A 140 12.89 -0.25 12.91
C SER A 140 14.17 0.56 13.08
N PRO A 141 15.05 0.22 14.03
CA PRO A 141 16.33 0.91 14.20
C PRO A 141 17.19 0.89 12.92
N HIS A 142 17.10 -0.19 12.13
CA HIS A 142 17.80 -0.27 10.85
C HIS A 142 17.22 0.68 9.81
N GLN A 143 15.89 0.81 9.73
CA GLN A 143 15.24 1.74 8.83
C GLN A 143 15.55 3.20 9.19
N LEU A 144 15.56 3.54 10.48
CA LEU A 144 15.96 4.87 10.95
C LEU A 144 17.39 5.23 10.55
N LYS A 145 18.35 4.30 10.69
CA LYS A 145 19.73 4.49 10.22
C LYS A 145 19.81 4.75 8.71
N LEU A 146 19.05 3.99 7.91
CA LEU A 146 18.99 4.20 6.47
C LEU A 146 18.35 5.55 6.12
N LEU A 147 17.33 5.96 6.87
CA LEU A 147 16.63 7.22 6.65
C LEU A 147 17.53 8.42 7.01
N ALA A 148 18.30 8.31 8.09
CA ALA A 148 19.31 9.27 8.51
C ALA A 148 20.34 9.53 7.42
N ALA A 149 20.85 8.47 6.79
CA ALA A 149 21.87 8.56 5.75
C ALA A 149 21.33 9.01 4.37
N ALA A 150 20.01 8.99 4.17
CA ALA A 150 19.39 9.29 2.89
C ALA A 150 19.40 10.79 2.59
N LYS A 151 19.99 11.17 1.45
CA LYS A 151 20.00 12.57 0.97
C LYS A 151 18.66 13.04 0.40
N THR A 152 17.86 12.11 -0.11
CA THR A 152 16.54 12.40 -0.70
C THR A 152 15.47 11.57 -0.03
N TRP A 153 14.46 12.24 0.52
CA TRP A 153 13.28 11.61 1.07
C TRP A 153 12.11 11.76 0.09
N TYR A 154 11.30 10.70 -0.05
CA TYR A 154 10.06 10.72 -0.80
C TYR A 154 8.93 10.46 0.18
N MET A 155 8.01 11.39 0.31
CA MET A 155 6.98 11.32 1.35
C MET A 155 5.60 11.27 0.70
N ASP A 156 4.82 10.25 1.03
CA ASP A 156 3.56 9.95 0.35
C ASP A 156 2.49 9.42 1.31
N GLY A 157 1.24 9.83 1.05
CA GLY A 157 0.05 9.46 1.82
C GLY A 157 -0.81 8.44 1.08
N THR A 158 -1.09 7.30 1.73
CA THR A 158 -1.99 6.27 1.18
C THR A 158 -3.27 6.15 2.02
N PHE A 159 -4.43 6.16 1.34
CA PHE A 159 -5.73 6.23 2.01
C PHE A 159 -6.45 4.88 2.10
N ARG A 160 -6.27 3.99 1.11
CA ARG A 160 -7.04 2.75 1.00
C ARG A 160 -6.73 1.72 2.09
N LEU A 161 -5.59 1.85 2.75
CA LEU A 161 -5.08 0.87 3.72
C LEU A 161 -5.56 1.15 5.15
N VAL A 162 -6.04 2.35 5.43
CA VAL A 162 -6.44 2.77 6.77
C VAL A 162 -7.95 2.74 6.96
N LYS A 163 -8.37 2.52 8.20
CA LYS A 163 -9.76 2.57 8.62
C LYS A 163 -9.91 3.67 9.65
N ALA A 164 -11.12 4.24 9.74
CA ALA A 164 -11.51 5.07 10.87
C ALA A 164 -11.12 4.36 12.18
N PRO A 165 -10.57 5.09 13.16
CA PRO A 165 -10.50 6.56 13.27
C PRO A 165 -9.33 7.24 12.55
N PHE A 166 -8.42 6.49 11.90
CA PHE A 166 -7.31 7.07 11.14
C PHE A 166 -7.72 7.43 9.72
N THR A 167 -7.04 8.42 9.12
CA THR A 167 -7.40 8.99 7.81
C THR A 167 -6.36 8.73 6.73
N GLN A 168 -5.09 8.48 7.10
CA GLN A 168 -4.06 8.06 6.15
C GLN A 168 -2.96 7.22 6.79
N LEU A 169 -2.31 6.40 5.96
CA LEU A 169 -0.97 5.89 6.22
C LEU A 169 0.01 6.75 5.42
N TYR A 170 0.71 7.62 6.13
CA TYR A 170 1.79 8.43 5.57
C TYR A 170 3.11 7.66 5.66
N SER A 171 3.98 7.80 4.68
CA SER A 171 5.21 7.02 4.63
C SER A 171 6.36 7.83 4.05
N ILE A 172 7.57 7.61 4.59
CA ILE A 172 8.80 8.23 4.11
C ILE A 172 9.67 7.14 3.52
N HIS A 173 10.09 7.34 2.28
CA HIS A 173 10.85 6.40 1.49
C HIS A 173 12.18 7.01 1.09
N ALA A 174 13.16 6.16 0.83
CA ALA A 174 14.41 6.54 0.18
C ALA A 174 14.82 5.49 -0.85
N PHE A 175 15.61 5.91 -1.84
CA PHE A 175 16.27 4.96 -2.73
C PHE A 175 17.52 4.41 -2.05
N ILE A 176 17.61 3.08 -1.98
CA ILE A 176 18.78 2.36 -1.49
C ILE A 176 19.46 1.73 -2.71
N ARG A 177 20.76 1.99 -2.84
CA ARG A 177 21.59 1.47 -3.92
C ARG A 177 22.37 0.26 -3.42
N SER A 178 22.27 -0.84 -4.15
CA SER A 178 23.22 -1.96 -4.11
C SER A 178 24.05 -1.97 -5.39
N GLU A 179 25.06 -2.83 -5.45
CA GLU A 179 25.95 -2.98 -6.63
C GLU A 179 25.19 -3.20 -7.94
N HIS A 180 24.06 -3.91 -7.88
CA HIS A 180 23.30 -4.32 -9.07
C HIS A 180 21.95 -3.63 -9.26
N SER A 181 21.45 -2.88 -8.26
CA SER A 181 20.14 -2.25 -8.37
C SER A 181 19.97 -1.06 -7.45
N THR A 182 19.12 -0.12 -7.86
CA THR A 182 18.62 0.94 -6.99
C THR A 182 17.12 0.71 -6.81
N LYS A 183 16.67 0.57 -5.57
CA LYS A 183 15.25 0.32 -5.24
C LYS A 183 14.77 1.30 -4.19
N GLN A 184 13.52 1.71 -4.30
CA GLN A 184 12.87 2.55 -3.31
C GLN A 184 12.32 1.68 -2.18
N PHE A 185 12.57 2.08 -0.94
CA PHE A 185 12.07 1.37 0.24
C PHE A 185 11.35 2.35 1.20
N PRO A 186 10.21 1.94 1.79
CA PRO A 186 9.62 2.67 2.91
C PRO A 186 10.47 2.46 4.17
N LEU A 187 10.84 3.56 4.82
CA LEU A 187 11.69 3.58 6.00
C LEU A 187 10.97 4.11 7.25
N ALA A 188 9.96 4.94 7.10
CA ALA A 188 9.07 5.30 8.20
C ALA A 188 7.61 5.17 7.78
N PHE A 189 6.77 4.66 8.68
CA PHE A 189 5.34 4.51 8.50
C PHE A 189 4.62 5.29 9.60
N ILE A 190 3.71 6.16 9.21
CA ILE A 190 2.98 7.01 10.14
C ILE A 190 1.49 6.84 9.89
N ILE A 191 0.80 6.21 10.83
CA ILE A 191 -0.66 6.15 10.79
C ILE A 191 -1.17 7.46 11.37
N MET A 192 -1.82 8.29 10.55
CA MET A 192 -2.23 9.64 10.93
C MET A 192 -3.76 9.77 10.96
N SER A 193 -4.29 10.41 11.99
CA SER A 193 -5.73 10.74 12.07
C SER A 193 -6.06 12.12 11.54
N GLY A 194 -5.06 12.93 11.19
CA GLY A 194 -5.23 14.26 10.58
C GLY A 194 -4.15 14.57 9.54
N LYS A 195 -4.45 15.57 8.70
CA LYS A 195 -3.63 15.98 7.55
C LYS A 195 -3.46 17.50 7.48
N LYS A 196 -3.55 18.19 8.63
CA LYS A 196 -3.28 19.63 8.71
C LYS A 196 -1.78 19.83 8.82
N GLU A 197 -1.31 21.04 8.50
CA GLU A 197 0.09 21.43 8.62
C GLU A 197 0.66 21.11 10.02
N ALA A 198 -0.10 21.39 11.08
CA ALA A 198 0.30 21.08 12.46
C ALA A 198 0.54 19.58 12.72
N ASP A 199 -0.19 18.69 12.03
CA ASP A 199 0.00 17.24 12.17
C ASP A 199 1.34 16.81 11.55
N TYR A 200 1.59 17.21 10.31
CA TYR A 200 2.85 16.92 9.63
C TYR A 200 4.04 17.53 10.38
N LYS A 201 3.91 18.76 10.88
CA LYS A 201 4.96 19.39 11.69
C LYS A 201 5.28 18.59 12.94
N ALA A 202 4.25 18.14 13.68
CA ALA A 202 4.45 17.36 14.90
C ALA A 202 5.14 16.02 14.61
N VAL A 203 4.66 15.30 13.58
CA VAL A 203 5.26 14.04 13.14
C VAL A 203 6.71 14.21 12.71
N LEU A 204 7.00 15.22 11.88
CA LEU A 204 8.36 15.43 11.38
C LEU A 204 9.32 15.85 12.48
N LYS A 205 8.90 16.70 13.42
CA LYS A 205 9.75 17.07 14.56
C LYS A 205 10.13 15.86 15.40
N VAL A 206 9.14 15.04 15.78
CA VAL A 206 9.41 13.82 16.56
C VAL A 206 10.33 12.87 15.81
N LEU A 207 10.13 12.70 14.49
CA LEU A 207 11.03 11.88 13.68
C LEU A 207 12.48 12.40 13.67
N LEU A 208 12.67 13.72 13.61
CA LEU A 208 14.01 14.33 13.64
C LEU A 208 14.64 14.26 15.03
N ASP A 209 13.85 14.26 16.10
CA ASP A 209 14.35 14.02 17.45
C ASP A 209 14.84 12.56 17.62
N ILE A 210 14.23 11.62 16.90
CA ILE A 210 14.62 10.20 16.89
C ILE A 210 15.85 9.94 16.01
N ILE A 211 15.97 10.67 14.89
CA ILE A 211 17.04 10.48 13.91
C ILE A 211 18.12 11.55 14.11
N PRO A 212 19.27 11.21 14.74
CA PRO A 212 20.35 12.17 14.88
C PRO A 212 20.96 12.50 13.51
N GLU A 213 21.16 13.80 13.25
CA GLU A 213 21.89 14.34 12.10
C GLU A 213 21.46 13.78 10.72
N PRO A 214 20.20 14.01 10.31
CA PRO A 214 19.73 13.52 9.02
C PRO A 214 20.45 14.25 7.87
N SER A 215 20.98 13.47 6.93
CA SER A 215 21.69 13.95 5.74
C SER A 215 20.76 14.47 4.64
N VAL A 216 19.46 14.61 4.93
CA VAL A 216 18.45 14.98 3.95
C VAL A 216 18.70 16.39 3.41
N SER A 217 18.86 16.50 2.10
CA SER A 217 19.03 17.76 1.38
C SER A 217 17.92 18.00 0.36
N LYS A 218 17.14 16.97 0.04
CA LYS A 218 15.99 17.04 -0.88
C LYS A 218 14.81 16.25 -0.34
N VAL A 219 13.60 16.79 -0.50
CA VAL A 219 12.34 16.11 -0.20
C VAL A 219 11.45 16.15 -1.43
N VAL A 220 10.92 15.00 -1.82
CA VAL A 220 9.95 14.87 -2.92
C VAL A 220 8.57 14.60 -2.34
N LEU A 221 7.61 15.46 -2.67
CA LEU A 221 6.24 15.45 -2.13
C LEU A 221 5.19 15.36 -3.24
N ASP A 222 4.00 14.91 -2.89
CA ASP A 222 2.80 15.22 -3.67
C ASP A 222 2.41 16.71 -3.50
N PHE A 223 1.38 17.16 -4.20
CA PHE A 223 0.96 18.57 -4.18
C PHE A 223 -0.07 18.87 -3.08
N GLU A 224 0.24 18.48 -1.85
CA GLU A 224 -0.55 18.81 -0.65
C GLU A 224 0.07 20.00 0.11
N ALA A 225 -0.63 21.14 0.12
CA ALA A 225 -0.13 22.38 0.70
C ALA A 225 0.28 22.27 2.18
N ALA A 226 -0.43 21.43 2.96
CA ALA A 226 -0.18 21.25 4.38
C ALA A 226 1.20 20.65 4.66
N VAL A 227 1.63 19.63 3.91
CA VAL A 227 2.94 19.02 4.11
C VAL A 227 4.07 19.89 3.57
N TRP A 228 3.85 20.61 2.46
CA TRP A 228 4.83 21.57 1.95
C TRP A 228 5.16 22.64 2.99
N LYS A 229 4.14 23.25 3.60
CA LYS A 229 4.33 24.24 4.67
C LYS A 229 5.02 23.64 5.89
N ALA A 230 4.68 22.41 6.26
CA ALA A 230 5.31 21.71 7.37
C ALA A 230 6.80 21.45 7.12
N VAL A 231 7.16 20.93 5.94
CA VAL A 231 8.56 20.67 5.56
C VAL A 231 9.36 21.97 5.49
N LYS A 232 8.82 23.04 4.88
CA LYS A 232 9.50 24.36 4.85
C LYS A 232 9.84 24.89 6.25
N GLN A 233 8.99 24.62 7.25
CA GLN A 233 9.21 25.09 8.62
C GLN A 233 10.10 24.18 9.45
N VAL A 234 10.07 22.86 9.20
CA VAL A 234 10.81 21.88 10.00
C VAL A 234 12.19 21.56 9.41
N LEU A 235 12.33 21.64 8.08
CA LEU A 235 13.56 21.41 7.33
C LEU A 235 13.81 22.58 6.35
N PRO A 236 14.10 23.80 6.84
CA PRO A 236 14.16 25.01 6.02
C PRO A 236 15.28 25.00 4.97
N HIS A 237 16.31 24.17 5.17
CA HIS A 237 17.47 24.06 4.26
C HIS A 237 17.27 23.03 3.14
N VAL A 238 16.16 22.27 3.16
CA VAL A 238 15.91 21.19 2.21
C VAL A 238 15.28 21.73 0.94
N ILE A 239 15.71 21.22 -0.21
CA ILE A 239 15.05 21.49 -1.48
C ILE A 239 13.77 20.66 -1.53
N ILE A 240 12.62 21.32 -1.65
CA ILE A 240 11.33 20.64 -1.84
C ILE A 240 11.06 20.54 -3.34
N GLN A 241 10.83 19.33 -3.82
CA GLN A 241 10.43 19.05 -5.20
C GLN A 241 9.07 18.36 -5.24
N GLY A 242 8.19 18.80 -6.12
CA GLY A 242 6.94 18.15 -6.45
C GLY A 242 7.17 16.90 -7.29
N CYS A 243 6.42 15.85 -7.01
CA CYS A 243 6.54 14.59 -7.73
C CYS A 243 5.96 14.69 -9.15
N ALA A 244 6.77 14.50 -10.19
CA ALA A 244 6.32 14.47 -11.59
C ALA A 244 5.17 13.49 -11.88
N PHE A 245 5.12 12.36 -11.19
CA PHE A 245 4.00 11.42 -11.31
C PHE A 245 2.69 12.06 -10.83
N HIS A 246 2.70 12.66 -9.65
CA HIS A 246 1.52 13.33 -9.09
C HIS A 246 1.15 14.60 -9.88
N PHE A 247 2.13 15.32 -10.43
CA PHE A 247 1.91 16.44 -11.36
C PHE A 247 1.13 15.99 -12.60
N SER A 248 1.66 14.97 -13.29
CA SER A 248 1.03 14.41 -14.50
C SER A 248 -0.36 13.84 -14.19
N GLN A 249 -0.51 13.18 -13.04
CA GLN A 249 -1.78 12.63 -12.59
C GLN A 249 -2.81 13.73 -12.24
N ALA A 250 -2.39 14.87 -11.68
CA ALA A 250 -3.27 15.99 -11.39
C ALA A 250 -3.81 16.63 -12.69
N ILE A 251 -2.94 16.82 -13.70
CA ILE A 251 -3.36 17.28 -15.02
C ILE A 251 -4.31 16.27 -15.67
N TRP A 252 -4.00 14.97 -15.59
CA TRP A 252 -4.87 13.92 -16.11
C TRP A 252 -6.26 13.93 -15.45
N ARG A 253 -6.31 14.05 -14.12
CA ARG A 253 -7.59 14.18 -13.39
C ARG A 253 -8.37 15.39 -13.87
N LYS A 254 -7.71 16.54 -14.07
CA LYS A 254 -8.39 17.73 -14.62
C LYS A 254 -8.93 17.50 -16.03
N ILE A 255 -8.18 16.82 -16.91
CA ILE A 255 -8.64 16.44 -18.25
C ILE A 255 -9.92 15.59 -18.16
N GLN A 256 -9.99 14.66 -17.20
CA GLN A 256 -11.19 13.85 -16.98
C GLN A 256 -12.35 14.69 -16.45
N GLU A 257 -12.12 15.54 -15.46
CA GLU A 257 -13.12 16.44 -14.87
C GLU A 257 -13.75 17.38 -15.91
N LEU A 258 -12.96 17.85 -16.87
CA LEU A 258 -13.41 18.71 -17.97
C LEU A 258 -14.12 17.94 -19.10
N GLY A 259 -14.30 16.62 -18.98
CA GLY A 259 -14.92 15.79 -20.01
C GLY A 259 -14.05 15.56 -21.26
N LEU A 260 -12.77 15.94 -21.22
CA LEU A 260 -11.85 15.86 -22.36
C LEU A 260 -11.27 14.46 -22.58
N GLN A 261 -11.56 13.49 -21.71
CA GLN A 261 -10.99 12.13 -21.77
C GLN A 261 -11.21 11.43 -23.12
N GLN A 262 -12.42 11.50 -23.68
CA GLN A 262 -12.69 10.89 -24.99
C GLN A 262 -11.89 11.56 -26.11
N ALA A 263 -11.80 12.89 -26.10
CA ALA A 263 -11.02 13.64 -27.07
C ALA A 263 -9.52 13.33 -26.94
N TYR A 264 -8.99 13.27 -25.72
CA TYR A 264 -7.61 12.86 -25.46
C TYR A 264 -7.31 11.46 -26.01
N ASN A 265 -8.20 10.49 -25.85
CA ASN A 265 -7.97 9.12 -26.30
C ASN A 265 -8.14 8.92 -27.82
N ARG A 266 -8.92 9.77 -28.49
CA ARG A 266 -9.31 9.56 -29.90
C ARG A 266 -8.75 10.59 -30.87
N LYS A 267 -8.36 11.78 -30.39
CA LYS A 267 -7.87 12.89 -31.23
C LYS A 267 -6.40 13.15 -30.94
N GLN A 268 -5.55 12.89 -31.94
CA GLN A 268 -4.11 13.07 -31.84
C GLN A 268 -3.70 14.48 -31.43
N GLY A 269 -4.40 15.50 -31.94
CA GLY A 269 -4.16 16.90 -31.57
C GLY A 269 -4.38 17.16 -30.08
N THR A 270 -5.50 16.71 -29.52
CA THR A 270 -5.80 16.84 -28.07
C THR A 270 -4.81 16.06 -27.22
N TYR A 271 -4.48 14.82 -27.63
CA TYR A 271 -3.47 14.02 -26.95
C TYR A 271 -2.14 14.78 -26.87
N MET A 272 -1.58 15.18 -28.02
CA MET A 272 -0.29 15.87 -28.09
C MET A 272 -0.30 17.20 -27.32
N TYR A 273 -1.41 17.93 -27.36
CA TYR A 273 -1.57 19.16 -26.62
C TYR A 273 -1.48 18.94 -25.10
N CYS A 274 -2.24 17.99 -24.56
CA CYS A 274 -2.18 17.65 -23.14
C CYS A 274 -0.80 17.12 -22.73
N ARG A 275 -0.15 16.33 -23.60
CA ARG A 275 1.22 15.84 -23.36
C ARG A 275 2.24 16.96 -23.36
N ARG A 276 2.07 18.00 -24.19
CA ARG A 276 2.93 19.20 -24.16
C ARG A 276 2.84 19.93 -22.83
N LEU A 277 1.63 20.11 -22.27
CA LEU A 277 1.46 20.70 -20.94
C LEU A 277 2.16 19.87 -19.86
N MET A 278 2.00 18.54 -19.88
CA MET A 278 2.70 17.65 -18.94
C MET A 278 4.23 17.68 -19.15
N ALA A 279 4.69 17.91 -20.38
CA ALA A 279 6.11 17.96 -20.71
C ALA A 279 6.80 19.25 -20.21
N LEU A 280 6.05 20.29 -19.85
CA LEU A 280 6.62 21.53 -19.32
C LEU A 280 7.47 21.29 -18.06
N ALA A 281 7.13 20.28 -17.25
CA ALA A 281 7.93 19.92 -16.07
C ALA A 281 9.38 19.50 -16.42
N PHE A 282 9.65 19.12 -17.67
CA PHE A 282 10.97 18.69 -18.13
C PHE A 282 11.72 19.76 -18.92
N LEU A 283 11.26 21.01 -18.87
CA LEU A 283 12.03 22.16 -19.35
C LEU A 283 12.80 22.79 -18.19
N PRO A 284 13.94 23.46 -18.43
CA PRO A 284 14.54 24.31 -17.41
C PRO A 284 13.53 25.37 -16.95
N SER A 285 13.50 25.64 -15.64
CA SER A 285 12.45 26.46 -15.01
C SER A 285 12.29 27.85 -15.63
N ASN A 286 13.37 28.46 -16.12
CA ASN A 286 13.36 29.76 -16.78
C ASN A 286 12.64 29.77 -18.15
N PHE A 287 12.42 28.62 -18.79
CA PHE A 287 11.68 28.51 -20.06
C PHE A 287 10.23 28.10 -19.87
N ILE A 288 9.83 27.61 -18.69
CA ILE A 288 8.49 27.05 -18.49
C ILE A 288 7.39 28.09 -18.74
N ILE A 289 7.54 29.29 -18.17
CA ILE A 289 6.52 30.35 -18.28
C ILE A 289 6.37 30.79 -19.74
N SER A 290 7.47 31.12 -20.42
CA SER A 290 7.43 31.56 -21.82
C SER A 290 6.87 30.48 -22.74
N GLN A 291 7.20 29.20 -22.50
CA GLN A 291 6.65 28.11 -23.30
C GLN A 291 5.18 27.85 -23.00
N PHE A 292 4.72 28.03 -21.76
CA PHE A 292 3.30 27.99 -21.43
C PHE A 292 2.53 29.12 -22.12
N GLU A 293 3.05 30.35 -22.11
CA GLU A 293 2.44 31.50 -22.78
C GLU A 293 2.35 31.29 -24.29
N ALA A 294 3.39 30.78 -24.93
CA ALA A 294 3.33 30.43 -26.36
C ALA A 294 2.25 29.39 -26.68
N ILE A 295 2.02 28.40 -25.79
CA ILE A 295 0.93 27.43 -25.94
C ILE A 295 -0.43 28.13 -25.77
N ARG A 296 -0.56 29.01 -24.77
CA ARG A 296 -1.78 29.76 -24.49
C ARG A 296 -2.16 30.67 -25.66
N ASP A 297 -1.22 31.44 -26.17
CA ASP A 297 -1.44 32.45 -27.21
C ASP A 297 -1.75 31.81 -28.57
N ALA A 298 -1.20 30.61 -28.83
CA ALA A 298 -1.54 29.82 -30.01
C ALA A 298 -2.92 29.13 -29.91
N THR A 299 -3.61 29.21 -28.77
CA THR A 299 -4.89 28.53 -28.55
C THR A 299 -6.06 29.48 -28.79
N PRO A 300 -6.97 29.17 -29.75
CA PRO A 300 -8.13 30.01 -30.01
C PRO A 300 -9.02 30.19 -28.78
N SER A 301 -9.60 31.38 -28.60
CA SER A 301 -10.44 31.70 -27.43
C SER A 301 -11.70 30.83 -27.31
N ASN A 302 -12.17 30.24 -28.42
CA ASN A 302 -13.30 29.31 -28.45
C ASN A 302 -12.88 27.83 -28.28
N SER A 303 -11.59 27.55 -28.01
CA SER A 303 -11.09 26.20 -27.85
C SER A 303 -11.68 25.51 -26.61
N PRO A 304 -12.10 24.24 -26.70
CA PRO A 304 -12.52 23.46 -25.54
C PRO A 304 -11.39 23.20 -24.53
N LEU A 305 -10.15 23.57 -24.86
CA LEU A 305 -8.96 23.43 -23.99
C LEU A 305 -8.73 24.66 -23.09
N GLN A 306 -9.46 25.76 -23.30
CA GLN A 306 -9.30 26.97 -22.49
C GLN A 306 -9.47 26.72 -20.97
N PRO A 307 -10.46 25.93 -20.49
CA PRO A 307 -10.56 25.65 -19.06
C PRO A 307 -9.37 24.87 -18.50
N LEU A 308 -8.71 24.04 -19.32
CA LEU A 308 -7.50 23.31 -18.92
C LEU A 308 -6.30 24.25 -18.80
N LEU A 309 -6.16 25.20 -19.73
CA LEU A 309 -5.14 26.24 -19.66
C LEU A 309 -5.31 27.13 -18.43
N GLU A 310 -6.53 27.56 -18.16
CA GLU A 310 -6.84 28.40 -16.99
C GLU A 310 -6.50 27.67 -15.69
N TYR A 311 -6.91 26.41 -15.57
CA TYR A 311 -6.49 25.56 -14.46
C TYR A 311 -4.97 25.47 -14.37
N PHE A 312 -4.28 25.23 -15.49
CA PHE A 312 -2.83 25.08 -15.48
C PHE A 312 -2.13 26.36 -15.02
N TYR A 313 -2.60 27.51 -15.51
CA TYR A 313 -2.09 28.82 -15.13
C TYR A 313 -2.25 29.07 -13.63
N CYS A 314 -3.47 28.94 -13.11
CA CYS A 314 -3.76 29.13 -11.69
C CYS A 314 -2.98 28.15 -10.79
N GLN A 315 -2.93 26.87 -11.18
CA GLN A 315 -2.41 25.81 -10.31
C GLN A 315 -0.90 25.63 -10.37
N TRP A 316 -0.28 25.85 -11.54
CA TRP A 316 1.13 25.51 -11.77
C TRP A 316 2.00 26.72 -12.11
N ILE A 317 1.43 27.81 -12.62
CA ILE A 317 2.19 29.03 -12.95
C ILE A 317 2.10 30.07 -11.83
N GLN A 318 0.90 30.38 -11.34
CA GLN A 318 0.68 31.43 -10.35
C GLN A 318 0.58 30.94 -8.90
N ASN A 319 0.70 29.64 -8.65
CA ASN A 319 0.48 29.11 -7.31
C ASN A 319 1.64 29.49 -6.36
N PRO A 320 1.36 30.21 -5.25
CA PRO A 320 2.41 30.68 -4.35
C PRO A 320 3.03 29.58 -3.48
N ILE A 321 2.41 28.40 -3.42
CA ILE A 321 2.90 27.26 -2.64
C ILE A 321 3.78 26.36 -3.50
N PHE A 322 3.35 26.12 -4.74
CA PHE A 322 4.00 25.24 -5.72
C PHE A 322 4.57 26.08 -6.86
N ASP A 323 5.63 26.84 -6.57
CA ASP A 323 6.29 27.64 -7.59
C ASP A 323 6.86 26.77 -8.72
N VAL A 324 7.10 27.38 -9.88
CA VAL A 324 7.58 26.71 -11.09
C VAL A 324 8.88 25.92 -10.86
N SER A 325 9.79 26.44 -10.05
CA SER A 325 11.06 25.77 -9.76
C SER A 325 10.86 24.49 -8.95
N SER A 326 9.79 24.43 -8.16
CA SER A 326 9.52 23.32 -7.26
C SER A 326 8.96 22.08 -7.95
N TRP A 327 8.32 22.18 -9.12
CA TRP A 327 7.82 21.01 -9.88
C TRP A 327 8.55 20.76 -11.19
N CYS A 328 9.56 21.59 -11.50
CA CYS A 328 10.50 21.37 -12.58
C CYS A 328 11.46 20.21 -12.24
N GLU A 329 11.58 19.25 -13.14
CA GLU A 329 12.46 18.08 -13.01
C GLU A 329 13.91 18.39 -13.43
N LEU A 330 14.09 19.38 -14.31
CA LEU A 330 15.40 19.90 -14.66
C LEU A 330 15.78 21.02 -13.70
N THR A 331 16.34 20.65 -12.56
CA THR A 331 17.11 21.61 -11.78
C THR A 331 18.30 22.04 -12.66
N MET A 332 18.36 23.33 -13.00
CA MET A 332 19.60 23.89 -13.54
C MET A 332 20.65 23.61 -12.49
N GLY A 333 21.52 22.63 -12.76
CA GLY A 333 22.67 22.37 -11.92
C GLY A 333 23.37 23.70 -11.72
N VAL A 334 23.42 24.12 -10.45
CA VAL A 334 24.38 25.13 -10.03
C VAL A 334 25.72 24.63 -10.55
N ARG A 335 26.30 25.39 -11.48
CA ARG A 335 27.62 25.12 -12.05
C ARG A 335 28.67 25.06 -10.97
#